data_AF-A0A4S3PY72-F1
#
_entry.id   AF-A0A4S3PY72-F1
#
_cell.length_a   1.000
_cell.length_b   1.000
_cell.length_c   1.000
_cell.angle_alpha   90.00
_cell.angle_beta   90.00
_cell.angle_gamma   90.00
#
_symmetry.space_group_name_H-M   'P 1'
#
loop_
_entity.id
_entity.type
_entity.pdbx_description
1 polymer ?
#
loop_
_entity_poly.entity_id
_entity_poly.type
_entity_poly.pdbx_seq_one_letter_code
_entity_poly.pdbx_strand_id
1 'polypeptide(L)' 'MADMDTVKFLMYLKRYKDILPKQTMKTLKGQALSGDLEGAKKGLGTVLRREAGRSERAQ' A
#
# COMPACT_ATOMS: atom_id res chain seq x y z
N MET A 1 -11.81 0.54 18.72
CA MET A 1 -10.36 0.70 18.95
C MET A 1 -9.69 0.53 17.58
N ALA A 2 -8.99 1.55 17.08
CA ALA A 2 -8.24 1.36 15.83
C ALA A 2 -7.06 0.44 16.13
N ASP A 3 -7.01 -0.68 15.41
CA ASP A 3 -6.02 -1.72 15.60
C ASP A 3 -4.58 -1.14 15.44
N MET A 4 -3.68 -1.50 16.37
CA MET A 4 -2.31 -0.97 16.39
C MET A 4 -1.57 -1.28 15.07
N ASP A 5 -1.93 -2.37 14.40
CA ASP A 5 -1.38 -2.77 13.12
C ASP A 5 -1.86 -1.90 11.96
N THR A 6 -3.11 -1.41 12.02
CA THR A 6 -3.62 -0.44 11.04
C THR A 6 -2.82 0.85 11.10
N VAL A 7 -2.53 1.37 12.30
CA VAL A 7 -1.74 2.60 12.46
C VAL A 7 -0.32 2.43 11.92
N LYS A 8 0.33 1.30 12.22
CA LYS A 8 1.66 0.96 11.67
C LYS A 8 1.64 0.86 10.15
N PHE A 9 0.62 0.21 9.58
CA PHE A 9 0.48 0.10 8.14
C PHE A 9 0.27 1.46 7.46
N LEU A 10 -0.54 2.35 8.06
CA LEU A 10 -0.75 3.69 7.53
C LEU A 10 0.54 4.54 7.55
N MET A 11 1.36 4.41 8.60
CA MET A 11 2.68 5.04 8.65
C MET A 11 3.62 4.47 7.58
N TYR A 12 3.62 3.15 7.39
CA TYR A 12 4.41 2.49 6.34
C TYR A 12 3.96 2.93 4.94
N LEU A 13 2.65 2.95 4.69
CA LEU A 13 2.03 3.39 3.43
C LEU A 13 2.44 4.84 3.07
N LYS A 14 2.52 5.73 4.07
CA LYS A 14 2.98 7.12 3.86
C LYS A 14 4.41 7.22 3.30
N ARG A 15 5.31 6.25 3.57
CA ARG A 15 6.66 6.26 2.98
C ARG A 15 6.63 6.10 1.46
N TYR A 16 5.60 5.42 0.96
CA TYR A 16 5.42 5.17 -0.47
C TYR A 16 4.53 6.20 -1.15
N LYS A 17 4.22 7.33 -0.50
CA LYS A 17 3.34 8.39 -1.07
C LYS A 17 3.84 8.97 -2.39
N ASP A 18 5.15 8.91 -2.60
CA ASP A 18 5.85 9.48 -3.76
C ASP A 18 5.93 8.48 -4.92
N ILE A 19 5.97 7.18 -4.57
CA ILE A 19 6.09 6.06 -5.50
C ILE A 19 4.69 5.57 -5.94
N LEU A 20 3.72 5.59 -5.03
CA LEU A 20 2.38 5.06 -5.28
C LEU A 20 1.46 6.12 -5.89
N PRO A 21 0.60 5.72 -6.84
CA PRO A 21 -0.48 6.56 -7.32
C PRO A 21 -1.39 7.02 -6.17
N LYS A 22 -1.84 8.28 -6.23
CA LYS A 22 -2.78 8.87 -5.26
C LYS A 22 -4.04 8.01 -5.07
N GLN A 23 -4.51 7.38 -6.15
CA GLN A 23 -5.66 6.49 -6.13
C GLN A 23 -5.38 5.22 -5.31
N THR A 24 -4.25 4.55 -5.56
CA THR A 24 -3.83 3.36 -4.82
C THR A 24 -3.66 3.65 -3.34
N MET A 25 -3.04 4.78 -3.01
CA MET A 25 -2.91 5.25 -1.62
C MET A 25 -4.27 5.42 -0.93
N LYS A 26 -5.27 6.00 -1.61
CA LYS A 26 -6.63 6.13 -1.09
C LYS A 26 -7.29 4.76 -0.88
N THR A 27 -7.16 3.84 -1.84
CA THR A 27 -7.74 2.50 -1.75
C THR A 27 -7.14 1.70 -0.60
N LEU A 28 -5.82 1.61 -0.50
CA LEU A 28 -5.12 0.87 0.56
C LEU A 28 -5.42 1.44 1.95
N LYS A 29 -5.53 2.77 2.05
CA LYS A 29 -5.94 3.45 3.28
C LYS A 29 -7.39 3.13 3.64
N GLY A 30 -8.31 3.12 2.67
CA GLY A 30 -9.71 2.73 2.86
C GLY A 30 -9.85 1.29 3.35
N GLN A 31 -9.14 0.35 2.72
CA GLN A 31 -9.13 -1.06 3.13
C GLN A 31 -8.65 -1.23 4.58
N ALA A 32 -7.52 -0.61 4.93
CA ALA A 32 -6.99 -0.68 6.30
C ALA A 32 -7.93 -0.04 7.34
N LEU A 33 -8.63 1.05 6.98
CA LEU A 33 -9.61 1.71 7.85
C LEU A 33 -10.93 0.93 7.98
N SER A 34 -11.32 0.18 6.94
CA SER A 34 -12.49 -0.70 6.95
C SER A 34 -12.25 -2.05 7.66
N GLY A 35 -11.02 -2.32 8.13
CA GLY A 35 -10.66 -3.56 8.81
C GLY A 35 -10.02 -4.61 7.90
N ASP A 36 -9.88 -4.35 6.60
CA ASP A 36 -9.24 -5.23 5.62
C ASP A 36 -7.73 -4.96 5.53
N LEU A 37 -7.04 -5.11 6.67
CA LEU A 37 -5.61 -4.84 6.75
C LEU A 37 -4.77 -5.82 5.91
N GLU A 38 -5.15 -7.10 5.90
CA GLU A 38 -4.46 -8.12 5.11
C GLU A 38 -4.60 -7.87 3.61
N GLY A 39 -5.81 -7.54 3.14
CA GLY A 39 -6.03 -7.16 1.75
C GLY A 39 -5.25 -5.91 1.35
N ALA A 40 -5.17 -4.91 2.24
CA ALA A 40 -4.33 -3.73 2.03
C ALA A 40 -2.83 -4.09 1.94
N LYS A 41 -2.29 -4.94 2.83
CA LYS A 41 -0.88 -5.39 2.76
C LYS A 41 -0.59 -6.12 1.45
N LYS A 42 -1.49 -7.02 1.02
CA LYS A 42 -1.36 -7.79 -0.23
C LYS A 42 -1.44 -6.90 -1.47
N GLY A 43 -2.35 -5.93 -1.45
CA GLY A 43 -2.49 -4.91 -2.49
C GLY A 43 -1.24 -4.03 -2.61
N LEU A 44 -0.71 -3.55 -1.48
CA LEU A 44 0.54 -2.78 -1.44
C LEU A 44 1.70 -3.57 -2.04
N GLY A 45 1.91 -4.82 -1.62
CA GLY A 45 2.96 -5.67 -2.16
C GLY A 45 2.84 -5.92 -3.67
N THR A 46 1.61 -6.02 -4.19
CA THR A 46 1.36 -6.16 -5.64
C THR A 46 1.73 -4.90 -6.40
N VAL A 47 1.37 -3.73 -5.86
CA VAL A 47 1.70 -2.46 -6.51
C VAL A 47 3.20 -2.20 -6.45
N LEU A 48 3.85 -2.45 -5.31
CA LEU A 48 5.31 -2.34 -5.20
C LEU A 48 6.03 -3.29 -6.15
N ARG A 49 5.55 -4.53 -6.33
CA ARG A 49 6.09 -5.45 -7.34
C ARG A 49 5.89 -4.95 -8.77
N ARG A 50 4.76 -4.29 -9.07
CA ARG A 50 4.52 -3.71 -10.40
C ARG A 50 5.42 -2.50 -10.67
N GLU A 51 5.63 -1.65 -9.67
CA GLU A 51 6.52 -0.50 -9.79
C GLU A 51 8.00 -0.93 -9.84
N ALA A 52 8.41 -1.90 -9.01
CA ALA A 52 9.74 -2.49 -9.05
C ALA A 52 9.99 -3.23 -10.39
N GLY A 53 9.03 -4.03 -10.85
CA GLY A 53 9.12 -4.77 -12.11
C GLY A 53 9.07 -3.88 -13.37
N ARG A 54 8.65 -2.61 -13.27
CA ARG A 54 8.85 -1.64 -14.37
C ARG A 54 10.33 -1.29 -14.58
N SER A 55 11.19 -1.53 -13.59
CA SER A 55 12.64 -1.38 -13.74
C SER A 55 13.31 -2.58 -14.43
N GLU A 56 12.61 -3.71 -14.61
CA GLU A 56 13.15 -4.94 -15.23
C GLU A 56 12.61 -5.23 -16.65
N ARG A 57 11.78 -4.35 -17.24
CA ARG A 57 11.33 -4.47 -18.64
C ARG A 57 12.07 -3.55 -19.61
N ALA A 58 13.29 -3.18 -19.25
CA ALA A 58 14.26 -2.52 -20.10
C ALA A 58 15.52 -3.39 -20.18
N GLN A 59 15.37 -4.63 -20.65
CA GLN A 59 16.43 -5.46 -21.23
C GLN A 59 15.84 -6.24 -22.41
#